data_AF-A0A9D6XQB9-F1
#
_entry.id   AF-A0A9D6XQB9-F1
#
_cell.length_a   1.000
_cell.length_b   1.000
_cell.length_c   1.000
_cell.angle_alpha   90.00
_cell.angle_beta   90.00
_cell.angle_gamma   90.00
#
_symmetry.space_group_name_H-M   'P 1'
#
loop_
_entity.id
_entity.type
_entity.pdbx_description
1 polymer ?
#
loop_
_entity_poly.entity_id
_entity_poly.type
_entity_poly.pdbx_seq_one_letter_code
_entity_poly.pdbx_strand_id
1 'polypeptide(L)'
;MSEVVKTNKLPFAARAQRINIYLLIAALLMLAQQFTYTIYVWGFRLLFVVVTLQVALGNINPDWDNKKTLKKTLVILLVIVVIFVFSILVTPYLIELGKPKKRY
;
A
#
# COMPACT_ATOMS: atom_id res chain seq x y z
N MET A 1 10.42 -43.41 8.01
CA MET A 1 9.86 -42.28 7.25
C MET A 1 9.34 -41.27 8.27
N SER A 2 10.17 -40.31 8.70
CA SER A 2 9.75 -39.32 9.69
C SER A 2 8.85 -38.29 9.02
N GLU A 3 7.56 -38.28 9.36
CA GLU A 3 6.65 -37.20 8.99
C GLU A 3 7.21 -35.89 9.56
N VAL A 4 7.80 -35.09 8.69
CA VAL A 4 8.12 -33.71 9.00
C VAL A 4 6.78 -33.00 9.16
N VAL A 5 6.34 -32.84 10.40
CA VAL A 5 5.22 -31.96 10.76
C VAL A 5 5.58 -30.58 10.24
N LYS A 6 5.13 -30.25 9.02
CA LYS A 6 5.21 -28.91 8.47
C LYS A 6 4.33 -28.07 9.35
N THR A 7 4.94 -27.42 10.35
CA THR A 7 4.27 -26.41 11.15
C THR A 7 3.73 -25.38 10.17
N ASN A 8 2.43 -25.41 9.92
CA ASN A 8 1.73 -24.60 8.93
C ASN A 8 1.62 -23.16 9.46
N LYS A 9 2.78 -22.53 9.70
CA LYS A 9 2.85 -21.12 10.02
C LYS A 9 2.50 -20.41 8.73
N LEU A 10 1.33 -19.76 8.71
CA LEU A 10 0.97 -18.86 7.62
C LEU A 10 2.19 -18.01 7.25
N PRO A 11 2.56 -17.93 5.97
CA PRO A 11 3.73 -17.18 5.56
C PRO A 11 3.64 -15.75 6.07
N PHE A 12 4.79 -15.17 6.44
CA PHE A 12 4.86 -13.85 7.07
C PHE A 12 4.11 -12.78 6.25
N ALA A 13 4.21 -12.86 4.92
CA ALA A 13 3.48 -12.00 4.00
C ALA A 13 1.95 -12.08 4.19
N ALA A 14 1.39 -13.29 4.29
CA ALA A 14 -0.04 -13.49 4.49
C ALA A 14 -0.53 -12.97 5.85
N ARG A 15 0.31 -13.06 6.88
CA ARG A 15 0.02 -12.47 8.20
C ARG A 15 0.04 -10.95 8.16
N ALA A 16 1.07 -10.37 7.55
CA ALA A 16 1.21 -8.93 7.40
C ALA A 16 0.05 -8.35 6.57
N GLN A 17 -0.34 -9.02 5.49
CA GLN A 17 -1.49 -8.63 4.66
C GLN A 17 -2.80 -8.67 5.46
N ARG A 18 -3.01 -9.73 6.25
CA ARG A 18 -4.20 -9.83 7.11
C ARG A 18 -4.26 -8.71 8.14
N ILE A 19 -3.15 -8.40 8.80
CA ILE A 19 -3.05 -7.27 9.74
C ILE A 19 -3.37 -5.96 9.02
N ASN A 20 -2.83 -5.78 7.81
CA ASN A 20 -3.08 -4.57 7.02
C ASN A 20 -4.56 -4.41 6.64
N ILE A 21 -5.27 -5.50 6.36
CA ILE A 21 -6.72 -5.50 6.13
C ILE A 21 -7.47 -5.06 7.39
N TYR A 22 -7.09 -5.55 8.58
CA TYR A 22 -7.74 -5.10 9.82
C TYR A 22 -7.50 -3.61 10.10
N LEU A 23 -6.28 -3.12 9.85
CA LEU A 23 -5.97 -1.70 9.96
C LEU A 23 -6.76 -0.84 8.95
N LEU A 24 -7.00 -1.36 7.74
CA LEU A 24 -7.85 -0.70 6.75
C LEU A 24 -9.28 -0.53 7.27
N ILE A 25 -9.87 -1.60 7.82
CA ILE A 25 -11.22 -1.55 8.40
C ILE A 25 -11.27 -0.52 9.53
N ALA A 26 -10.29 -0.53 10.43
CA ALA A 26 -10.19 0.45 11.51
C ALA A 26 -10.12 1.89 10.97
N ALA A 27 -9.29 2.15 9.96
CA ALA A 27 -9.17 3.47 9.33
C ALA A 27 -10.48 3.94 8.70
N LEU A 28 -11.21 3.04 8.03
CA LEU A 28 -12.52 3.33 7.45
C LEU A 28 -13.56 3.66 8.53
N LEU A 29 -13.58 2.93 9.64
CA LEU A 29 -14.47 3.23 10.77
C LEU A 29 -14.16 4.59 11.40
N MET A 30 -12.88 4.95 11.53
CA MET A 30 -12.44 6.27 12.02
C MET A 30 -12.85 7.42 11.08
N LEU A 31 -12.95 7.16 9.78
CA LEU A 31 -13.42 8.13 8.78
C LEU A 31 -14.95 8.22 8.72
N ALA A 32 -15.64 7.10 8.91
CA ALA A 32 -17.10 7.03 8.83
C ALA A 32 -17.81 7.69 10.02
N GLN A 33 -17.16 7.75 11.19
CA GLN A 33 -17.72 8.43 12.35
C GLN A 33 -17.80 9.96 12.15
N GLN A 34 -18.84 10.58 12.70
CA GLN A 34 -19.09 12.03 12.64
C GLN A 34 -18.77 12.76 13.96
N PHE A 35 -18.29 12.05 14.98
CA PHE A 35 -18.14 12.56 16.34
C PHE A 35 -17.05 13.64 16.46
N THR A 36 -15.90 13.43 15.81
CA THR A 36 -14.80 14.39 15.93
C THR A 36 -13.88 14.41 14.71
N TYR A 37 -13.50 15.64 14.35
CA TYR A 37 -12.52 15.92 13.32
C TYR A 37 -11.14 15.30 13.63
N THR A 38 -10.76 15.20 14.91
CA THR A 38 -9.46 14.63 15.29
C THR A 38 -9.36 13.16 14.91
N ILE A 39 -10.39 12.35 15.20
CA ILE A 39 -10.42 10.93 14.82
C ILE A 39 -10.45 10.80 13.30
N TYR A 40 -11.17 11.68 12.60
CA TYR A 40 -11.17 11.71 11.14
C TYR A 40 -9.76 11.94 10.57
N VAL A 41 -9.01 12.93 11.07
CA VAL A 41 -7.65 13.22 10.61
C VAL A 41 -6.70 12.05 10.87
N TRP A 42 -6.79 11.42 12.04
CA TRP A 42 -5.99 10.23 12.34
C TRP A 42 -6.38 9.04 11.47
N GLY A 43 -7.67 8.83 11.23
CA GLY A 43 -8.19 7.81 10.31
C GLY A 43 -7.68 8.02 8.89
N PHE A 44 -7.68 9.27 8.42
CA PHE A 44 -7.15 9.63 7.10
C PHE A 44 -5.64 9.35 6.99
N ARG A 45 -4.85 9.74 7.99
CA ARG A 45 -3.40 9.47 8.02
C ARG A 45 -3.11 7.97 8.04
N LEU A 46 -3.85 7.22 8.86
CA LEU A 46 -3.73 5.76 8.92
C LEU A 46 -4.10 5.12 7.58
N LEU A 47 -5.20 5.56 6.97
CA LEU A 47 -5.67 5.07 5.67
C LEU A 47 -4.58 5.25 4.60
N PHE A 48 -3.98 6.44 4.53
CA PHE A 48 -2.92 6.73 3.57
C PHE A 48 -1.76 5.74 3.71
N VAL A 49 -1.25 5.54 4.93
CA VAL A 49 -0.15 4.61 5.23
C VAL A 49 -0.52 3.17 4.87
N VAL A 50 -1.71 2.72 5.29
CA VAL A 50 -2.20 1.35 5.07
C VAL A 50 -2.35 1.06 3.58
N VAL A 51 -2.94 1.98 2.80
CA VAL A 51 -3.12 1.82 1.36
C VAL A 51 -1.77 1.76 0.64
N THR A 52 -0.82 2.65 0.96
CA THR A 52 0.52 2.57 0.37
C THR A 52 1.20 1.23 0.70
N LEU A 53 1.08 0.78 1.95
CA LEU A 53 1.63 -0.51 2.36
C LEU A 53 0.92 -1.69 1.67
N GLN A 54 -0.38 -1.60 1.36
CA GLN A 54 -1.12 -2.65 0.63
C GLN A 54 -0.57 -2.87 -0.77
N VAL A 55 -0.15 -1.82 -1.49
CA VAL A 55 0.44 -1.97 -2.82
C VAL A 55 1.75 -2.78 -2.74
N ALA A 56 2.53 -2.60 -1.68
CA ALA A 56 3.74 -3.40 -1.48
C ALA A 56 3.44 -4.83 -1.02
N LEU A 57 2.59 -4.99 0.00
CA LEU A 57 2.26 -6.29 0.57
C LEU A 57 1.51 -7.20 -0.40
N GLY A 58 0.60 -6.64 -1.22
CA GLY A 58 -0.15 -7.39 -2.23
C GLY A 58 0.70 -7.95 -3.38
N ASN A 59 1.92 -7.42 -3.55
CA ASN A 59 2.87 -7.85 -4.58
C ASN A 59 3.96 -8.81 -4.07
N ILE A 60 3.92 -9.19 -2.79
CA ILE A 60 4.87 -10.13 -2.21
C ILE A 60 4.40 -11.56 -2.47
N ASN A 61 5.31 -12.42 -2.93
CA ASN A 61 5.03 -13.84 -3.01
C ASN A 61 5.04 -14.47 -1.59
N PRO A 62 3.96 -15.16 -1.18
CA PRO A 62 3.85 -15.75 0.15
C PRO A 62 4.90 -16.84 0.42
N ASP A 63 5.49 -17.47 -0.59
CA ASP A 63 6.47 -18.55 -0.41
C ASP A 63 7.90 -18.05 -0.12
N TRP A 64 8.10 -16.74 0.02
CA TRP A 64 9.41 -16.17 0.30
C TRP A 64 9.77 -16.23 1.79
N ASP A 65 11.00 -16.68 2.05
CA ASP A 65 11.62 -16.62 3.37
C ASP A 65 11.59 -15.21 3.97
N ASN A 66 11.46 -15.09 5.31
CA ASN A 66 11.19 -13.82 6.01
C ASN A 66 12.15 -12.68 5.63
N LYS A 67 13.46 -12.98 5.45
CA LYS A 67 14.47 -11.98 5.04
C LYS A 67 14.33 -11.55 3.57
N LYS A 68 13.97 -12.49 2.68
CA LYS A 68 13.77 -12.24 1.24
C LYS A 68 12.49 -11.46 1.01
N THR A 69 11.45 -11.75 1.80
CA THR A 69 10.19 -11.01 1.84
C THR A 69 10.43 -9.54 2.14
N LEU A 70 11.11 -9.22 3.24
CA LEU A 70 11.30 -7.83 3.66
C LEU A 70 12.11 -7.01 2.65
N LYS A 71 13.20 -7.58 2.10
CA LYS A 71 14.00 -6.91 1.06
C LYS A 71 13.18 -6.63 -0.20
N LYS A 72 12.35 -7.59 -0.64
CA LYS A 72 11.53 -7.42 -1.84
C LYS A 72 10.34 -6.49 -1.62
N THR A 73 9.71 -6.49 -0.45
CA THR A 73 8.72 -5.47 -0.05
C THR A 73 9.28 -4.07 -0.25
N LEU A 74 10.52 -3.85 0.21
CA LEU A 74 11.18 -2.55 0.18
C LEU A 74 11.50 -2.12 -1.26
N VAL A 75 11.93 -3.06 -2.12
CA VAL A 75 12.12 -2.81 -3.56
C VAL A 75 10.80 -2.46 -4.24
N ILE A 76 9.72 -3.20 -3.96
CA ILE A 76 8.39 -2.91 -4.53
C ILE A 76 7.92 -1.51 -4.12
N LEU A 77 8.05 -1.16 -2.83
CA LEU A 77 7.75 0.17 -2.32
C LEU A 77 8.56 1.25 -3.06
N LEU A 78 9.85 1.02 -3.28
CA LEU A 78 10.71 1.94 -4.00
C LEU A 78 10.26 2.12 -5.46
N VAL A 79 9.92 1.03 -6.16
CA VAL A 79 9.39 1.11 -7.53
C VAL A 79 8.09 1.91 -7.57
N ILE A 80 7.19 1.70 -6.61
CA ILE A 80 5.93 2.47 -6.51
C ILE A 80 6.22 3.96 -6.33
N VAL A 81 7.12 4.32 -5.40
CA VAL A 81 7.52 5.72 -5.18
C VAL A 81 8.07 6.34 -6.45
N VAL A 82 8.93 5.62 -7.18
CA VAL A 82 9.49 6.10 -8.46
C VAL A 82 8.38 6.36 -9.48
N ILE A 83 7.43 5.44 -9.63
CA ILE A 83 6.30 5.60 -10.56
C ILE A 83 5.42 6.79 -10.17
N PHE A 84 5.15 6.98 -8.88
CA PHE A 84 4.36 8.13 -8.40
C PHE A 84 5.07 9.45 -8.67
N VAL A 85 6.36 9.55 -8.34
CA VAL A 85 7.15 10.76 -8.61
C VAL A 85 7.18 11.05 -10.11
N PHE A 86 7.44 10.04 -10.93
CA PHE A 86 7.41 10.17 -12.38
C PHE A 86 6.04 10.66 -12.88
N SER A 87 4.94 10.09 -12.37
CA SER A 87 3.59 10.48 -12.76
C SER A 87 3.30 11.94 -12.39
N ILE A 88 3.70 12.39 -11.19
CA ILE A 88 3.56 13.79 -10.76
C ILE A 88 4.35 14.73 -11.67
N LEU A 89 5.56 14.34 -12.07
CA LEU A 89 6.41 15.13 -12.97
C LEU A 89 5.86 15.19 -14.40
N VAL A 90 5.27 14.10 -14.90
CA VAL A 90 4.74 14.02 -16.27
C VAL A 90 3.37 14.71 -16.39
N THR A 91 2.57 14.70 -15.34
CA THR A 91 1.23 15.32 -15.31
C THR A 91 1.18 16.76 -15.85
N PRO A 92 2.04 17.72 -15.43
CA PRO A 92 1.99 19.08 -15.98
C PRO A 92 2.26 19.13 -17.50
N TYR A 93 3.19 18.33 -18.01
CA TYR A 93 3.46 18.25 -19.46
C TYR A 93 2.24 17.75 -20.25
N LEU A 94 1.54 16.73 -19.72
CA LEU A 94 0.32 16.22 -20.35
C LEU A 94 -0.81 17.26 -20.33
N ILE A 95 -0.94 18.01 -19.24
CA ILE A 95 -1.91 19.11 -19.15
C ILE A 95 -1.60 20.19 -20.19
N GLU A 96 -0.33 20.54 -20.40
CA GLU A 96 0.07 21.53 -21.39
C GLU A 96 -0.19 21.10 -22.83
N LEU A 97 0.07 19.83 -23.16
CA LEU A 97 -0.26 19.26 -24.48
C LEU A 97 -1.77 19.26 -24.76
N GLY A 98 -2.58 19.08 -23.72
CA GLY A 98 -4.04 19.12 -23.81
C GLY A 98 -4.64 20.52 -23.85
N LYS A 99 -3.85 21.60 -23.67
CA LYS A 99 -4.38 22.98 -23.71
C LYS A 99 -4.85 23.29 -25.14
N PRO A 100 -6.15 23.61 -25.34
CA PRO A 100 -6.63 23.97 -26.67
C PRO A 100 -5.89 25.23 -27.16
N LYS A 101 -5.42 25.18 -28.41
CA LYS A 101 -4.78 26.33 -29.08
C LYS A 101 -5.75 27.51 -29.02
N LYS A 102 -5.42 28.56 -28.25
CA LYS A 102 -6.20 29.81 -28.24
C LYS A 102 -6.30 30.33 -29.67
N ARG A 103 -7.49 30.26 -30.26
CA ARG A 103 -7.84 31.05 -31.45
C ARG A 103 -8.11 32.47 -30.94
N TYR A 104 -7.18 33.37 -31.23
CA TYR A 104 -7.45 34.80 -31.21
C TYR A 104 -8.26 35.18 -32.45
#